data_AF-A0A2V5L6Q4-F1
#
_entry.id   AF-A0A2V5L6Q4-F1
#
_cell.length_a   1.000
_cell.length_b   1.000
_cell.length_c   1.000
_cell.angle_alpha   90.00
_cell.angle_beta   90.00
_cell.angle_gamma   90.00
#
_symmetry.space_group_name_H-M   'P 1'
#
loop_
_entity.id
_entity.type
_entity.pdbx_description
1 polymer ?
#
loop_
_entity_poly.entity_id
_entity_poly.type
_entity_poly.pdbx_seq_one_letter_code
_entity_poly.pdbx_strand_id
1 'polypeptide(L)'
;MRKQDKIKVSAGEDLLAFIPHIIGYWPENSVVCIGMCGKALRATMRMDLPMGGSADLDAFANIAAGQLSSDEQADGALVAIFGGPDWTDPQDFAQRPVYEALQTSLAGAGMPVRDAWYVGRGHWRSIECTNPRCCPWPGRSNITITGSFVSAELVFSNGYWLARGWLADWCYSGQV
;
A
#
# COMPACT_ATOMS: atom_id res chain seq x y z
N MET A 1 17.64 9.33 15.28
CA MET A 1 16.28 9.70 14.82
C MET A 1 16.28 9.69 13.30
N ARG A 2 15.90 8.58 12.65
CA ARG A 2 15.92 8.45 11.18
C ARG A 2 14.83 9.36 10.61
N LYS A 3 15.24 10.35 9.81
CA LYS A 3 14.36 11.23 9.05
C LYS A 3 13.68 10.36 7.97
N GLN A 4 12.36 10.18 8.05
CA GLN A 4 11.59 9.54 7.00
C GLN A 4 11.76 10.37 5.72
N ASP A 5 12.41 9.81 4.70
CA ASP A 5 12.44 10.40 3.37
C ASP A 5 11.04 10.30 2.79
N LYS A 6 10.27 11.41 2.91
CA LYS A 6 8.92 11.52 2.36
C LYS A 6 8.97 11.17 0.87
N ILE A 7 8.15 10.22 0.46
CA ILE A 7 8.03 9.81 -0.93
C ILE A 7 7.60 11.05 -1.71
N LYS A 8 8.44 11.45 -2.69
CA LYS A 8 8.13 12.61 -3.52
C LYS A 8 6.88 12.31 -4.33
N VAL A 9 6.13 13.36 -4.65
CA VAL A 9 4.89 13.32 -5.43
C VAL A 9 5.01 12.48 -6.71
N SER A 10 6.19 12.41 -7.33
CA SER A 10 6.46 11.48 -8.43
C SER A 10 6.40 10.02 -7.99
N ALA A 11 7.04 9.64 -6.89
CA ALA A 11 7.10 8.26 -6.42
C ALA A 11 5.77 7.73 -5.84
N GLY A 12 4.90 8.59 -5.28
CA GLY A 12 3.56 8.17 -4.85
C GLY A 12 2.64 7.87 -6.04
N GLU A 13 2.67 8.75 -7.04
CA GLU A 13 1.94 8.57 -8.30
C GLU A 13 2.42 7.35 -9.09
N ASP A 14 3.74 7.18 -9.22
CA ASP A 14 4.35 6.03 -9.89
C ASP A 14 3.99 4.71 -9.20
N LEU A 15 3.98 4.69 -7.86
CA LEU A 15 3.61 3.50 -7.10
C LEU A 15 2.13 3.16 -7.24
N LEU A 16 1.24 4.16 -7.20
CA LEU A 16 -0.19 3.94 -7.45
C LEU A 16 -0.45 3.46 -8.87
N ALA A 17 0.34 3.92 -9.86
CA ALA A 17 0.25 3.46 -11.23
C ALA A 17 0.73 2.00 -11.37
N PHE A 18 1.70 1.60 -10.57
CA PHE A 18 2.26 0.25 -10.56
C PHE A 18 1.29 -0.79 -9.96
N ILE A 19 0.50 -0.43 -8.94
CA ILE A 19 -0.37 -1.38 -8.22
C ILE A 19 -1.30 -2.18 -9.16
N PRO A 20 -2.10 -1.55 -10.05
CA PRO A 20 -2.97 -2.29 -10.97
C PRO A 20 -2.23 -3.29 -11.86
N HIS A 21 -0.96 -3.03 -12.21
CA HIS A 21 -0.15 -3.94 -13.02
C HIS A 21 0.28 -5.18 -12.23
N ILE A 22 0.59 -5.04 -10.95
CA ILE A 22 0.95 -6.19 -10.10
C ILE A 22 -0.26 -7.09 -9.87
N ILE A 23 -1.43 -6.48 -9.61
CA ILE A 23 -2.63 -7.24 -9.23
C ILE A 23 -3.51 -7.65 -10.43
N GLY A 24 -3.28 -7.06 -11.61
CA GLY A 24 -3.94 -7.38 -12.87
C GLY A 24 -5.22 -6.60 -13.18
N TYR A 25 -5.69 -5.74 -12.27
CA TYR A 25 -6.90 -4.92 -12.43
C TYR A 25 -6.86 -3.70 -11.53
N TRP A 26 -7.74 -2.71 -11.76
CA TRP A 26 -7.88 -1.57 -10.86
C TRP A 26 -8.58 -2.02 -9.56
N PRO A 27 -7.95 -1.87 -8.37
CA PRO A 27 -8.56 -2.30 -7.13
C PRO A 27 -9.76 -1.42 -6.75
N GLU A 28 -10.80 -2.06 -6.24
CA GLU A 28 -11.97 -1.40 -5.65
C GLU A 28 -12.19 -1.93 -4.25
N ASN A 29 -12.67 -1.05 -3.34
CA ASN A 29 -12.99 -1.36 -1.94
C ASN A 29 -11.95 -2.27 -1.27
N SER A 30 -10.67 -1.92 -1.39
CA SER A 30 -9.57 -2.78 -0.95
C SER A 30 -8.38 -1.99 -0.42
N VAL A 31 -7.55 -2.67 0.35
CA VAL A 31 -6.24 -2.19 0.79
C VAL A 31 -5.18 -2.99 0.08
N VAL A 32 -4.20 -2.29 -0.49
CA VAL A 32 -2.97 -2.88 -1.00
C VAL A 32 -1.84 -2.48 -0.07
N CYS A 33 -1.13 -3.48 0.46
CA CYS A 33 0.06 -3.28 1.27
C CYS A 33 1.26 -3.85 0.53
N ILE A 34 2.36 -3.10 0.51
CA ILE A 34 3.60 -3.49 -0.15
C ILE A 34 4.73 -3.44 0.87
N GLY A 35 5.39 -4.57 1.08
CA GLY A 35 6.56 -4.66 1.93
C GLY A 35 7.76 -3.96 1.28
N MET A 36 8.70 -3.52 2.10
CA MET A 36 9.93 -2.88 1.64
C MET A 36 11.13 -3.45 2.38
N CYS A 37 12.28 -3.48 1.71
CA CYS A 37 13.59 -3.58 2.36
C CYS A 37 14.41 -2.36 1.92
N GLY A 38 14.47 -1.34 2.79
CA GLY A 38 15.04 -0.04 2.46
C GLY A 38 14.23 0.68 1.37
N LYS A 39 14.70 0.61 0.11
CA LYS A 39 14.01 1.21 -1.06
C LYS A 39 13.48 0.17 -2.05
N ALA A 40 13.82 -1.11 -1.85
CA ALA A 40 13.33 -2.18 -2.71
C ALA A 40 11.92 -2.59 -2.27
N LEU A 41 11.00 -2.67 -3.23
CA LEU A 41 9.67 -3.25 -3.00
C LEU A 41 9.79 -4.77 -2.87
N ARG A 42 8.95 -5.35 -2.01
CA ARG A 42 8.92 -6.77 -1.67
C ARG A 42 7.50 -7.32 -1.89
N ALA A 43 7.07 -8.26 -1.06
CA ALA A 43 5.74 -8.86 -1.14
C ALA A 43 4.64 -7.79 -1.24
N THR A 44 3.72 -8.00 -2.18
CA THR A 44 2.52 -7.18 -2.34
C THR A 44 1.32 -8.04 -1.98
N MET A 45 0.47 -7.53 -1.10
CA MET A 45 -0.80 -8.17 -0.74
C MET A 45 -1.95 -7.20 -0.95
N ARG A 46 -3.09 -7.75 -1.35
CA ARG A 46 -4.35 -7.00 -1.52
C ARG A 46 -5.44 -7.69 -0.73
N MET A 47 -6.17 -6.93 0.07
CA MET A 47 -7.26 -7.43 0.91
C MET A 47 -8.50 -6.55 0.70
N ASP A 48 -9.69 -7.14 0.79
CA ASP A 48 -10.93 -6.36 0.75
C ASP A 48 -11.08 -5.52 2.02
N LEU A 49 -11.64 -4.32 1.88
CA LEU A 49 -11.95 -3.48 3.02
C LEU A 49 -12.99 -4.18 3.91
N PRO A 50 -12.77 -4.22 5.23
CA PRO A 50 -13.72 -4.81 6.16
C PRO A 50 -15.02 -3.98 6.20
N MET A 51 -16.17 -4.66 6.20
CA MET A 51 -17.49 -4.03 6.34
C MET A 51 -17.97 -3.94 7.81
N GLY A 52 -17.12 -4.36 8.76
CA GLY A 52 -17.48 -4.64 10.14
C GLY A 52 -17.03 -3.61 11.19
N GLY A 53 -17.16 -3.97 12.47
CA GLY A 53 -16.85 -3.11 13.62
C GLY A 53 -15.36 -3.11 14.01
N SER A 54 -15.01 -2.48 15.13
CA SER A 54 -13.60 -2.32 15.54
C SER A 54 -12.84 -3.64 15.70
N ALA A 55 -13.47 -4.69 16.24
CA ALA A 55 -12.84 -6.01 16.37
C ALA A 55 -12.50 -6.62 15.00
N ASP A 56 -13.31 -6.35 13.98
CA ASP A 56 -13.06 -6.80 12.60
C ASP A 56 -11.87 -6.03 12.00
N LEU A 57 -11.68 -4.75 12.38
CA LEU A 57 -10.53 -3.94 11.97
C LEU A 57 -9.22 -4.46 12.55
N ASP A 58 -9.20 -4.78 13.85
CA ASP A 58 -7.99 -5.29 14.51
C ASP A 58 -7.58 -6.64 13.92
N ALA A 59 -8.54 -7.55 13.71
CA ALA A 59 -8.29 -8.83 13.07
C ALA A 59 -7.76 -8.65 11.63
N PHE A 60 -8.39 -7.78 10.85
CA PHE A 60 -7.96 -7.42 9.50
C PHE A 60 -6.53 -6.88 9.48
N ALA A 61 -6.20 -5.94 10.37
CA ALA A 61 -4.87 -5.34 10.45
C ALA A 61 -3.80 -6.35 10.93
N ASN A 62 -4.15 -7.25 11.84
CA ASN A 62 -3.24 -8.30 12.31
C ASN A 62 -2.96 -9.35 11.24
N ILE A 63 -3.96 -9.71 10.42
CA ILE A 63 -3.75 -10.58 9.23
C ILE A 63 -2.76 -9.89 8.28
N ALA A 64 -2.98 -8.61 8.00
CA ALA A 64 -2.08 -7.82 7.17
C ALA A 64 -0.64 -7.89 7.69
N ALA A 65 -0.47 -7.60 8.99
CA ALA A 65 0.83 -7.56 9.62
C ALA A 65 1.55 -8.91 9.58
N GLY A 66 0.86 -10.00 9.92
CA GLY A 66 1.44 -11.35 9.90
C GLY A 66 1.80 -11.84 8.50
N GLN A 67 1.01 -11.49 7.48
CA GLN A 67 1.35 -11.84 6.10
C GLN A 67 2.57 -11.06 5.62
N LEU A 68 2.62 -9.76 5.86
CA LEU A 68 3.71 -8.92 5.35
C LEU A 68 5.03 -9.16 6.08
N SER A 69 4.99 -9.48 7.38
CA SER A 69 6.17 -9.79 8.18
C SER A 69 6.73 -11.20 7.97
N SER A 70 6.04 -12.05 7.20
CA SER A 70 6.57 -13.36 6.80
C SER A 70 7.82 -13.25 5.92
N ASP A 71 8.02 -12.11 5.26
CA ASP A 71 9.29 -11.75 4.63
C ASP A 71 10.24 -11.14 5.66
N GLU A 72 11.10 -11.98 6.25
CA GLU A 72 12.03 -11.59 7.32
C GLU A 72 13.03 -10.48 6.92
N GLN A 73 13.21 -10.23 5.61
CA GLN A 73 14.09 -9.16 5.13
C GLN A 73 13.38 -7.80 5.07
N ALA A 74 12.06 -7.77 5.16
CA ALA A 74 11.31 -6.54 5.04
C ALA A 74 11.40 -5.70 6.33
N ASP A 75 11.53 -4.38 6.17
CA ASP A 75 11.76 -3.40 7.25
C ASP A 75 10.77 -2.22 7.25
N GLY A 76 9.68 -2.35 6.49
CA GLY A 76 8.64 -1.33 6.38
C GLY A 76 7.55 -1.70 5.38
N ALA A 77 6.47 -0.94 5.41
CA ALA A 77 5.31 -1.13 4.54
C ALA A 77 4.88 0.16 3.86
N LEU A 78 4.31 0.04 2.67
CA LEU A 78 3.52 1.07 2.00
C LEU A 78 2.07 0.63 1.96
N VAL A 79 1.15 1.57 2.10
CA VAL A 79 -0.30 1.27 2.14
C VAL A 79 -1.04 2.12 1.11
N ALA A 80 -1.87 1.50 0.29
CA ALA A 80 -2.79 2.19 -0.60
C ALA A 80 -4.22 1.69 -0.33
N ILE A 81 -5.11 2.59 0.06
CA ILE A 81 -6.51 2.30 0.33
C ILE A 81 -7.32 2.76 -0.88
N PHE A 82 -7.90 1.81 -1.60
CA PHE A 82 -8.81 2.04 -2.72
C PHE A 82 -10.24 2.02 -2.20
N GLY A 83 -10.79 3.21 -1.99
CA GLY A 83 -12.16 3.41 -1.53
C GLY A 83 -13.11 3.82 -2.67
N GLY A 84 -14.40 3.86 -2.36
CA GLY A 84 -15.43 4.31 -3.30
C GLY A 84 -15.49 5.84 -3.42
N PRO A 85 -16.06 6.57 -2.45
CA PRO A 85 -16.21 8.03 -2.54
C PRO A 85 -14.87 8.78 -2.48
N ASP A 86 -14.79 9.96 -3.10
CA ASP A 86 -13.64 10.85 -2.90
C ASP A 86 -13.62 11.40 -1.47
N TRP A 87 -12.42 11.57 -0.92
CA TRP A 87 -12.23 12.20 0.39
C TRP A 87 -12.21 13.74 0.22
N THR A 88 -13.39 14.35 0.33
CA THR A 88 -13.61 15.78 0.03
C THR A 88 -13.48 16.69 1.25
N ASP A 89 -13.78 16.21 2.45
CA ASP A 89 -13.69 16.98 3.69
C ASP A 89 -12.54 16.47 4.57
N PRO A 90 -11.53 17.30 4.90
CA PRO A 90 -10.44 16.92 5.79
C PRO A 90 -10.85 16.30 7.12
N GLN A 91 -12.01 16.68 7.64
CA GLN A 91 -12.51 16.22 8.95
C GLN A 91 -13.24 14.88 8.85
N ASP A 92 -13.70 14.49 7.66
CA ASP A 92 -14.48 13.28 7.44
C ASP A 92 -13.72 12.31 6.53
N PHE A 93 -12.83 11.52 7.14
CA PHE A 93 -12.12 10.44 6.45
C PHE A 93 -12.64 9.08 6.93
N ALA A 94 -13.58 8.51 6.20
CA ALA A 94 -14.21 7.23 6.53
C ALA A 94 -13.22 6.07 6.74
N GLN A 95 -12.08 6.08 6.03
CA GLN A 95 -11.06 5.02 6.13
C GLN A 95 -10.00 5.27 7.20
N ARG A 96 -10.16 6.32 8.02
CA ARG A 96 -9.23 6.62 9.12
C ARG A 96 -9.07 5.45 10.11
N PRO A 97 -10.15 4.79 10.58
CA PRO A 97 -10.00 3.66 11.49
C PRO A 97 -9.22 2.48 10.89
N VAL A 98 -9.46 2.18 9.61
CA VAL A 98 -8.72 1.13 8.87
C VAL A 98 -7.24 1.47 8.80
N TYR A 99 -6.91 2.70 8.43
CA TYR A 99 -5.54 3.17 8.34
C TYR A 99 -4.81 3.13 9.70
N GLU A 100 -5.44 3.59 10.77
CA GLU A 100 -4.85 3.61 12.12
C GLU A 100 -4.62 2.19 12.68
N ALA A 101 -5.57 1.28 12.43
CA ALA A 101 -5.41 -0.14 12.79
C ALA A 101 -4.22 -0.77 12.05
N LEU A 102 -4.13 -0.57 10.73
CA LEU A 102 -2.99 -1.03 9.93
C LEU A 102 -1.67 -0.45 10.41
N GLN A 103 -1.61 0.86 10.65
CA GLN A 103 -0.41 1.53 11.12
C GLN A 103 0.08 0.92 12.44
N THR A 104 -0.83 0.67 13.38
CA THR A 104 -0.53 0.09 14.69
C THR A 104 -0.03 -1.36 14.57
N SER A 105 -0.80 -2.24 13.92
CA SER A 105 -0.46 -3.66 13.81
C SER A 105 0.82 -3.88 12.99
N LEU A 106 1.00 -3.16 11.89
CA LEU A 106 2.21 -3.25 11.07
C LEU A 106 3.45 -2.77 11.84
N ALA A 107 3.36 -1.65 12.57
CA ALA A 107 4.46 -1.20 13.42
C ALA A 107 4.81 -2.22 14.52
N GLY A 108 3.80 -2.84 15.15
CA GLY A 108 3.99 -3.89 16.16
C GLY A 108 4.69 -5.14 15.61
N ALA A 109 4.52 -5.43 14.31
CA ALA A 109 5.19 -6.53 13.61
C ALA A 109 6.56 -6.16 13.01
N GLY A 110 7.12 -4.98 13.34
CA GLY A 110 8.41 -4.52 12.80
C GLY A 110 8.33 -3.95 11.38
N MET A 111 7.12 -3.71 10.87
CA MET A 111 6.84 -3.28 9.50
C MET A 111 6.21 -1.88 9.45
N PRO A 112 6.81 -0.83 10.04
CA PRO A 112 6.17 0.47 10.15
C PRO A 112 5.76 1.03 8.78
N VAL A 113 4.55 1.61 8.71
CA VAL A 113 4.04 2.26 7.50
C VAL A 113 4.90 3.48 7.19
N ARG A 114 5.56 3.45 6.03
CA ARG A 114 6.49 4.49 5.56
C ARG A 114 5.77 5.61 4.82
N ASP A 115 4.74 5.25 4.06
CA ASP A 115 3.81 6.19 3.43
C ASP A 115 2.49 5.48 3.16
N ALA A 116 1.44 6.28 3.02
CA ALA A 116 0.12 5.77 2.74
C ALA A 116 -0.72 6.73 1.88
N TRP A 117 -1.51 6.15 0.99
CA TRP A 117 -2.39 6.89 0.09
C TRP A 117 -3.83 6.40 0.19
N TYR A 118 -4.75 7.34 -0.02
CA TYR A 118 -6.14 7.05 -0.31
C TYR A 118 -6.41 7.32 -1.79
N VAL A 119 -7.11 6.41 -2.44
CA VAL A 119 -7.56 6.50 -3.82
C VAL A 119 -9.09 6.37 -3.80
N GLY A 120 -9.78 7.49 -4.05
CA GLY A 120 -11.22 7.52 -4.24
C GLY A 120 -11.60 7.39 -5.72
N ARG A 121 -12.88 7.62 -6.02
CA ARG A 121 -13.44 7.53 -7.39
C ARG A 121 -12.67 8.36 -8.42
N GLY A 122 -12.39 9.62 -8.11
CA GLY A 122 -11.79 10.57 -9.05
C GLY A 122 -10.43 11.08 -8.61
N HIS A 123 -10.12 10.97 -7.31
CA HIS A 123 -8.95 11.61 -6.73
C HIS A 123 -8.18 10.71 -5.78
N TRP A 124 -6.88 10.94 -5.73
CA TRP A 124 -5.96 10.29 -4.81
C TRP A 124 -5.15 11.31 -4.01
N ARG A 125 -4.68 10.90 -2.84
CA ARG A 125 -3.80 11.72 -1.99
C ARG A 125 -3.05 10.90 -0.97
N SER A 126 -1.94 11.44 -0.48
CA SER A 126 -1.29 10.90 0.72
C SER A 126 -2.15 11.20 1.95
N ILE A 127 -2.36 10.19 2.79
CA ILE A 127 -3.24 10.25 3.97
C ILE A 127 -2.73 11.26 4.99
N GLU A 128 -1.40 11.32 5.17
CA GLU A 128 -0.73 12.16 6.17
C GLU A 128 -0.36 13.55 5.63
N CYS A 129 -0.64 13.85 4.36
CA CYS A 129 -0.25 15.13 3.77
C CYS A 129 -1.25 16.24 4.11
N THR A 130 -0.83 17.14 5.00
CA THR A 130 -1.62 18.32 5.40
C THR A 130 -1.32 19.59 4.59
N ASN A 131 -0.37 19.53 3.64
CA ASN A 131 0.02 20.69 2.84
C ASN A 131 -0.91 20.87 1.62
N PRO A 132 -1.75 21.92 1.57
CA PRO A 132 -2.72 22.12 0.50
C PRO A 132 -2.08 22.45 -0.86
N ARG A 133 -0.82 22.92 -0.89
CA ARG A 133 -0.08 23.11 -2.16
C ARG A 133 0.45 21.79 -2.72
N CYS A 134 0.71 20.80 -1.86
CA CYS A 134 1.21 19.49 -2.25
C CYS A 134 0.07 18.55 -2.64
N CYS A 135 -0.95 18.47 -1.77
CA CYS A 135 -2.16 17.68 -1.93
C CYS A 135 -3.38 18.61 -1.77
N PRO A 136 -3.83 19.28 -2.84
CA PRO A 136 -5.07 20.06 -2.79
C PRO A 136 -6.26 19.16 -2.46
N TRP A 137 -7.36 19.75 -1.99
CA TRP A 137 -8.62 19.01 -1.78
C TRP A 137 -9.40 18.90 -3.09
N PRO A 138 -10.00 17.74 -3.41
CA PRO A 138 -10.03 16.46 -2.66
C PRO A 138 -8.81 15.56 -2.91
N GLY A 139 -7.86 15.97 -3.75
CA GLY A 139 -6.63 15.26 -4.02
C GLY A 139 -6.07 15.67 -5.38
N ARG A 140 -5.18 14.85 -5.92
CA ARG A 140 -4.78 14.87 -7.33
C ARG A 140 -5.74 13.98 -8.12
N SER A 141 -5.94 14.28 -9.40
CA SER A 141 -6.83 13.46 -10.24
C SER A 141 -6.24 12.09 -10.53
N ASN A 142 -7.07 11.04 -10.54
CA ASN A 142 -6.63 9.68 -10.89
C ASN A 142 -6.12 9.56 -12.35
N ILE A 143 -6.47 10.50 -13.25
CA ILE A 143 -5.95 10.50 -14.62
C ILE A 143 -4.41 10.63 -14.66
N THR A 144 -3.82 11.25 -13.64
CA THR A 144 -2.38 11.46 -13.59
C THR A 144 -1.66 10.15 -13.24
N ILE A 145 -2.27 9.29 -12.42
CA ILE A 145 -1.80 7.92 -12.13
C ILE A 145 -1.66 7.13 -13.44
N THR A 146 -2.70 7.12 -14.28
CA THR A 146 -2.69 6.37 -15.54
C THR A 146 -1.72 6.94 -16.59
N GLY A 147 -1.31 8.20 -16.45
CA GLY A 147 -0.34 8.85 -17.33
C GLY A 147 1.12 8.47 -17.04
N SER A 148 1.41 7.87 -15.88
CA SER A 148 2.79 7.50 -15.47
C SER A 148 3.28 6.14 -16.03
N PHE A 149 2.68 5.69 -17.14
CA PHE A 149 3.04 4.45 -17.86
C PHE A 149 4.54 4.34 -18.20
N VAL A 150 5.24 5.48 -18.30
CA VAL A 150 6.67 5.55 -18.68
C VAL A 150 7.62 5.47 -17.46
N SER A 151 7.15 5.69 -16.22
CA SER A 151 8.01 5.71 -15.02
C SER A 151 8.02 4.40 -14.23
N ALA A 152 7.00 3.55 -14.34
CA ALA A 152 6.96 2.28 -13.60
C ALA A 152 8.11 1.33 -14.00
N GLU A 153 8.52 1.36 -15.27
CA GLU A 153 9.67 0.59 -15.77
C GLU A 153 11.01 1.06 -15.16
N LEU A 154 11.12 2.36 -14.81
CA LEU A 154 12.29 2.98 -14.15
C LEU A 154 12.35 2.70 -12.64
N VAL A 155 11.21 2.50 -11.97
CA VAL A 155 11.18 2.02 -10.57
C VAL A 155 11.71 0.58 -10.50
N PHE A 156 11.52 -0.20 -11.56
CA PHE A 156 11.89 -1.62 -11.63
C PHE A 156 13.33 -1.88 -12.10
N SER A 157 13.94 -0.99 -12.88
CA SER A 157 15.21 -1.29 -13.56
C SER A 157 16.48 -1.21 -12.70
N ASN A 158 16.40 -0.78 -11.42
CA ASN A 158 17.57 -0.70 -10.54
C ASN A 158 17.67 -1.83 -9.49
N GLY A 159 16.84 -2.87 -9.58
CA GLY A 159 16.76 -3.96 -8.60
C GLY A 159 17.08 -5.36 -9.12
N TYR A 160 17.60 -5.52 -10.33
CA TYR A 160 17.93 -6.84 -10.86
C TYR A 160 19.23 -7.39 -10.26
N TRP A 161 19.11 -8.14 -9.16
CA TRP A 161 20.00 -9.24 -8.84
C TRP A 161 19.18 -10.47 -8.41
N LEU A 162 18.97 -11.34 -9.40
CA LEU A 162 18.77 -12.81 -9.33
C LEU A 162 17.67 -13.35 -8.41
N ALA A 163 16.47 -13.53 -8.95
CA ALA A 163 15.56 -14.60 -8.52
C ALA A 163 15.07 -15.39 -9.73
N ARG A 164 15.99 -16.14 -10.36
CA ARG A 164 15.65 -17.32 -11.16
C ARG A 164 15.93 -18.54 -10.29
N GLY A 165 14.89 -19.05 -9.66
CA GLY A 165 14.90 -20.29 -8.90
C GLY A 165 13.88 -20.23 -7.78
N TRP A 166 13.04 -21.27 -7.67
CA TRP A 166 11.89 -21.43 -6.76
C TRP A 166 10.51 -21.11 -7.36
N LEU A 167 10.20 -21.81 -8.45
CA LEU A 167 8.89 -22.44 -8.62
C LEU A 167 9.10 -23.96 -8.43
N ALA A 168 8.17 -24.61 -7.74
CA ALA A 168 8.07 -26.03 -7.38
C ALA A 168 8.71 -26.43 -6.02
N ASP A 169 7.84 -26.65 -5.02
CA ASP A 169 7.78 -27.85 -4.16
C ASP A 169 7.12 -27.58 -2.80
N TRP A 170 5.80 -27.32 -2.78
CA TRP A 170 5.01 -27.42 -1.54
C TRP A 170 3.62 -28.05 -1.80
N CYS A 171 3.59 -29.07 -2.63
CA CYS A 171 2.43 -29.96 -2.77
C CYS A 171 2.83 -31.39 -2.36
N TYR A 172 3.12 -31.61 -1.08
CA TYR A 172 3.08 -32.95 -0.46
C TYR A 172 3.10 -32.86 1.07
N SER A 173 1.94 -32.93 1.71
CA SER A 173 1.77 -33.48 3.06
C SER A 173 0.29 -33.52 3.41
N GLY A 174 -0.33 -34.66 3.13
CA GLY A 174 -1.72 -34.92 3.44
C GLY A 174 -2.01 -36.41 3.37
N GLN A 175 -1.48 -37.19 4.33
CA GLN A 175 -1.99 -38.51 4.68
C GLN A 175 -1.82 -38.75 6.19
N VAL A 176 -2.96 -38.85 6.87
CA VAL A 176 -3.22 -39.86 7.90
C VAL A 176 -4.16 -40.88 7.27
#